data_AF-A0A539D510-F1
#
_entry.id   AF-A0A539D510-F1
#
_cell.length_a   1.000
_cell.length_b   1.000
_cell.length_c   1.000
_cell.angle_alpha   90.00
_cell.angle_beta   90.00
_cell.angle_gamma   90.00
#
_symmetry.space_group_name_H-M   'P 1'
#
loop_
_entity.id
_entity.type
_entity.pdbx_description
1 polymer ?
#
loop_
_entity_poly.entity_id
_entity_poly.type
_entity_poly.pdbx_seq_one_letter_code
_entity_poly.pdbx_strand_id
1 'polypeptide(L)'
;MRVSGDDPVLIDHYLNRATEVDVDALCDDETVFVAGVLEHIEEAGVHSGDSACSMPPFSLSAEIVAELKRQTEAMARALKVRGLMNVQFAIEEPHSAEPRIFVLEVNPRASRTAPFVAKTIGQPIAAIAAKVMAGVPLKSFGLKDVPYDHIAVKEAVFPFARFAGVDTILGPEMRSTGEVMGLDWKRDGEADMAPAFARAFAKSQIGGGTTLPVKGCAFVSVKDGDKPFIVEAVKTLLAEGFSILATGGTHTYLTEQGLAVGHVKKVLEGRPNIVDAMKNGGVQLVFNTTEGKQALLDSFSLRRTALMMKMPYYTTTAGALAAAQAIGAIKAGELDVRPIQDYAHD
;
A
#
# COMPACT_ATOMS: atom_id res chain seq x y z
N MET A 1 27.81 -0.72 -16.96
CA MET A 1 27.16 -1.70 -16.07
C MET A 1 26.43 -2.68 -16.97
N ARG A 2 26.93 -3.92 -17.13
CA ARG A 2 26.21 -4.99 -17.83
C ARG A 2 25.21 -5.55 -16.83
N VAL A 3 23.93 -5.22 -16.96
CA VAL A 3 22.91 -5.59 -15.97
C VAL A 3 22.36 -7.00 -16.21
N SER A 4 22.35 -7.52 -17.44
CA SER A 4 21.72 -8.81 -17.74
C SER A 4 22.63 -9.97 -18.16
N GLY A 5 23.96 -9.90 -18.02
CA GLY A 5 24.83 -11.05 -18.38
C GLY A 5 24.52 -11.64 -19.77
N ASP A 6 24.16 -12.93 -19.82
CA ASP A 6 23.65 -13.66 -20.99
C ASP A 6 22.10 -13.82 -20.99
N ASP A 7 21.43 -13.31 -19.97
CA ASP A 7 19.97 -13.39 -19.80
C ASP A 7 19.25 -12.34 -20.69
N PRO A 8 18.05 -12.68 -21.20
CA PRO A 8 17.30 -11.79 -22.07
C PRO A 8 16.82 -10.53 -21.34
N VAL A 9 16.82 -9.40 -22.06
CA VAL A 9 16.13 -8.19 -21.61
C VAL A 9 14.64 -8.34 -21.90
N LEU A 10 13.83 -8.33 -20.84
CA LEU A 10 12.39 -8.44 -20.93
C LEU A 10 11.77 -7.08 -21.29
N ILE A 11 10.74 -7.12 -22.14
CA ILE A 11 9.93 -5.96 -22.51
C ILE A 11 8.49 -6.36 -22.26
N ASP A 12 7.88 -5.73 -21.26
CA ASP A 12 6.54 -6.03 -20.80
C ASP A 12 5.61 -4.81 -20.96
N HIS A 13 4.33 -5.09 -21.16
CA HIS A 13 3.31 -4.05 -21.20
C HIS A 13 3.02 -3.55 -19.79
N TYR A 14 3.10 -2.24 -19.58
CA TYR A 14 2.79 -1.63 -18.29
C TYR A 14 1.29 -1.68 -18.00
N LEU A 15 0.91 -2.37 -16.92
CA LEU A 15 -0.47 -2.50 -16.46
C LEU A 15 -0.84 -1.25 -15.64
N ASN A 16 -1.39 -0.25 -16.33
CA ASN A 16 -1.69 1.03 -15.72
C ASN A 16 -2.81 0.90 -14.69
N ARG A 17 -2.59 1.39 -13.47
CA ARG A 17 -3.59 1.43 -12.38
C ARG A 17 -4.10 0.06 -11.94
N ALA A 18 -3.29 -0.97 -12.12
CA ALA A 18 -3.60 -2.29 -11.60
C ALA A 18 -3.30 -2.37 -10.09
N THR A 19 -4.12 -3.10 -9.34
CA THR A 19 -3.83 -3.44 -7.95
C THR A 19 -2.79 -4.55 -7.93
N GLU A 20 -1.66 -4.32 -7.25
CA GLU A 20 -0.63 -5.34 -7.06
C GLU A 20 -0.96 -6.21 -5.83
N VAL A 21 -0.72 -7.51 -5.95
CA VAL A 21 -1.03 -8.49 -4.91
C VAL A 21 0.12 -9.46 -4.74
N ASP A 22 0.56 -9.66 -3.51
CA ASP A 22 1.50 -10.71 -3.11
C ASP A 22 0.73 -11.90 -2.49
N VAL A 23 1.08 -13.12 -2.87
CA VAL A 23 0.53 -14.33 -2.26
C VAL A 23 1.67 -15.23 -1.79
N ASP A 24 1.78 -15.42 -0.47
CA ASP A 24 2.73 -16.34 0.14
C ASP A 24 2.07 -17.70 0.40
N ALA A 25 2.75 -18.78 0.01
CA ALA A 25 2.25 -20.14 0.18
C ALA A 25 3.35 -21.13 0.62
N LEU A 26 2.92 -22.17 1.33
CA LEU A 26 3.71 -23.36 1.66
C LEU A 26 3.26 -24.50 0.76
N CYS A 27 4.20 -25.27 0.22
CA CYS A 27 3.92 -26.42 -0.61
C CYS A 27 4.79 -27.62 -0.21
N ASP A 28 4.21 -28.80 -0.20
CA ASP A 28 4.92 -30.07 -0.36
C ASP A 28 4.45 -30.79 -1.63
N ASP A 29 4.77 -32.07 -1.83
CA ASP A 29 4.37 -32.78 -3.05
C ASP A 29 2.85 -32.99 -3.18
N GLU A 30 2.11 -32.97 -2.07
CA GLU A 30 0.69 -33.31 -2.01
C GLU A 30 -0.20 -32.09 -1.71
N THR A 31 0.27 -31.20 -0.87
CA THR A 31 -0.51 -30.18 -0.16
C THR A 31 0.06 -28.79 -0.44
N VAL A 32 -0.84 -27.84 -0.69
CA VAL A 32 -0.52 -26.42 -0.72
C VAL A 32 -1.33 -25.74 0.37
N PHE A 33 -0.70 -24.82 1.10
CA PHE A 33 -1.34 -23.94 2.05
C PHE A 33 -1.01 -22.50 1.67
N VAL A 34 -2.01 -21.74 1.23
CA VAL A 34 -1.86 -20.30 1.00
C VAL A 34 -1.87 -19.59 2.35
N ALA A 35 -0.70 -19.10 2.76
CA ALA A 35 -0.49 -18.50 4.08
C ALA A 35 -1.03 -17.07 4.16
N GLY A 36 -1.01 -16.32 3.06
CA GLY A 36 -1.53 -14.96 3.04
C GLY A 36 -1.70 -14.42 1.63
N VAL A 37 -2.73 -13.59 1.46
CA VAL A 37 -2.96 -12.76 0.27
C VAL A 37 -2.84 -11.31 0.75
N LEU A 38 -1.89 -10.58 0.19
CA LEU A 38 -1.54 -9.22 0.58
C LEU A 38 -1.88 -8.28 -0.56
N GLU A 39 -2.83 -7.37 -0.33
CA GLU A 39 -3.19 -6.34 -1.29
C GLU A 39 -2.31 -5.11 -1.07
N HIS A 40 -1.65 -4.62 -2.12
CA HIS A 40 -0.86 -3.38 -2.02
C HIS A 40 -1.78 -2.16 -2.03
N ILE A 41 -1.35 -1.12 -1.33
CA ILE A 41 -2.04 0.17 -1.30
C ILE A 41 -1.61 0.99 -2.52
N GLU A 42 -0.33 0.98 -2.87
CA GLU A 42 0.16 1.54 -4.13
C GLU A 42 -0.24 0.68 -5.35
N GLU A 43 -0.38 1.32 -6.51
CA GLU A 43 -0.65 0.64 -7.78
C GLU A 43 0.59 -0.09 -8.30
N ALA A 44 0.37 -1.12 -9.13
CA ALA A 44 1.42 -1.82 -9.84
C ALA A 44 2.28 -0.83 -10.64
N GLY A 45 3.60 -0.96 -10.48
CA GLY A 45 4.59 0.00 -10.99
C GLY A 45 5.35 0.74 -9.89
N VAL A 46 4.83 0.74 -8.66
CA VAL A 46 5.63 0.92 -7.45
C VAL A 46 6.12 -0.45 -7.00
N HIS A 47 7.43 -0.60 -6.79
CA HIS A 47 8.01 -1.87 -6.40
C HIS A 47 7.41 -2.39 -5.09
N SER A 48 6.98 -3.66 -5.04
CA SER A 48 6.37 -4.32 -3.87
C SER A 48 7.08 -4.14 -2.53
N GLY A 49 8.40 -3.96 -2.55
CA GLY A 49 9.21 -3.66 -1.37
C GLY A 49 8.97 -2.26 -0.78
N ASP A 50 8.64 -1.29 -1.61
CA ASP A 50 8.36 0.09 -1.25
C ASP A 50 6.86 0.37 -1.06
N SER A 51 5.99 -0.50 -1.54
CA SER A 51 4.54 -0.41 -1.33
C SER A 51 4.16 -0.78 0.10
N ALA A 52 3.21 -0.04 0.65
CA ALA A 52 2.43 -0.50 1.79
C ALA A 52 1.46 -1.60 1.33
N CYS A 53 1.12 -2.53 2.22
CA CYS A 53 0.17 -3.59 1.89
C CYS A 53 -0.66 -4.03 3.09
N SER A 54 -1.83 -4.60 2.82
CA SER A 54 -2.79 -5.07 3.82
C SER A 54 -2.95 -6.59 3.73
N MET A 55 -3.05 -7.21 4.90
CA MET A 55 -3.48 -8.60 5.06
C MET A 55 -4.52 -8.69 6.18
N PRO A 56 -5.74 -9.20 5.92
CA PRO A 56 -6.29 -9.57 4.61
C PRO A 56 -6.38 -8.37 3.63
N PRO A 57 -6.67 -8.63 2.34
CA PRO A 57 -7.03 -7.59 1.38
C PRO A 57 -8.15 -6.70 1.92
N PHE A 58 -8.04 -5.39 1.71
CA PHE A 58 -8.94 -4.39 2.26
C PHE A 58 -10.04 -3.98 1.27
N SER A 59 -9.84 -4.20 -0.03
CA SER A 59 -10.80 -3.80 -1.07
C SER A 59 -11.17 -4.92 -2.05
N LEU A 60 -10.36 -5.98 -2.16
CA LEU A 60 -10.63 -7.08 -3.09
C LEU A 60 -11.82 -7.95 -2.64
N SER A 61 -12.62 -8.41 -3.62
CA SER A 61 -13.75 -9.29 -3.35
C SER A 61 -13.30 -10.70 -2.95
N ALA A 62 -14.15 -11.42 -2.22
CA ALA A 62 -13.88 -12.79 -1.83
C ALA A 62 -13.67 -13.72 -3.05
N GLU A 63 -14.36 -13.47 -4.16
CA GLU A 63 -14.19 -14.23 -5.41
C GLU A 63 -12.80 -14.02 -6.01
N ILE A 64 -12.31 -12.78 -6.04
CA ILE A 64 -10.96 -12.47 -6.53
C ILE A 64 -9.91 -13.14 -5.64
N VAL A 65 -10.06 -13.03 -4.32
CA VAL A 65 -9.14 -13.68 -3.36
C VAL A 65 -9.12 -15.20 -3.53
N ALA A 66 -10.29 -15.82 -3.74
CA ALA A 66 -10.38 -17.26 -4.01
C ALA A 66 -9.69 -17.65 -5.33
N GLU A 67 -9.83 -16.84 -6.37
CA GLU A 67 -9.18 -17.09 -7.66
C GLU A 67 -7.66 -16.94 -7.58
N LEU A 68 -7.16 -15.94 -6.86
CA LEU A 68 -5.72 -15.79 -6.58
C LEU A 68 -5.17 -17.01 -5.84
N LYS A 69 -5.87 -17.47 -4.80
CA LYS A 69 -5.51 -18.70 -4.06
C LYS A 69 -5.44 -19.91 -5.01
N ARG A 70 -6.47 -20.11 -5.84
CA ARG A 70 -6.54 -21.22 -6.81
C ARG A 70 -5.38 -21.18 -7.81
N GLN A 71 -5.05 -20.01 -8.36
CA GLN A 71 -3.93 -19.84 -9.29
C GLN A 71 -2.58 -20.11 -8.62
N THR A 72 -2.38 -19.61 -7.39
CA THR A 72 -1.18 -19.90 -6.60
C THR A 72 -1.01 -21.39 -6.34
N GLU A 73 -2.06 -22.11 -5.97
CA GLU A 73 -2.00 -23.56 -5.77
C GLU A 73 -1.65 -24.32 -7.07
N ALA A 74 -2.24 -23.91 -8.20
CA ALA A 74 -1.94 -24.51 -9.49
C ALA A 74 -0.46 -24.31 -9.87
N MET A 75 0.08 -23.10 -9.66
CA MET A 75 1.48 -22.80 -9.92
C MET A 75 2.43 -23.55 -8.97
N ALA A 76 2.08 -23.66 -7.69
CA ALA A 76 2.85 -24.41 -6.70
C ALA A 76 3.10 -25.85 -7.14
N ARG A 77 2.02 -26.51 -7.59
CA ARG A 77 2.04 -27.90 -8.07
C ARG A 77 2.79 -28.04 -9.38
N ALA A 78 2.55 -27.14 -10.34
CA ALA A 78 3.21 -27.17 -11.65
C ALA A 78 4.73 -26.99 -11.54
N LEU A 79 5.17 -26.11 -10.64
CA LEU A 79 6.59 -25.82 -10.38
C LEU A 79 7.24 -26.80 -9.40
N LYS A 80 6.47 -27.75 -8.84
CA LYS A 80 6.93 -28.75 -7.86
C LYS A 80 7.62 -28.11 -6.65
N VAL A 81 7.02 -27.04 -6.14
CA VAL A 81 7.56 -26.30 -4.99
C VAL A 81 7.60 -27.21 -3.76
N ARG A 82 8.71 -27.17 -3.02
CA ARG A 82 8.84 -27.74 -1.68
C ARG A 82 9.37 -26.69 -0.72
N GLY A 83 8.56 -26.27 0.24
CA GLY A 83 8.86 -25.15 1.14
C GLY A 83 8.01 -23.92 0.82
N LEU A 84 8.62 -22.73 0.87
CA LEU A 84 7.94 -21.46 0.60
C LEU A 84 7.93 -21.12 -0.89
N MET A 85 6.87 -20.47 -1.32
CA MET A 85 6.80 -19.72 -2.57
C MET A 85 6.04 -18.42 -2.37
N ASN A 86 6.30 -17.47 -3.27
CA ASN A 86 5.59 -16.22 -3.40
C ASN A 86 5.17 -16.03 -4.85
N VAL A 87 3.96 -15.51 -5.05
CA VAL A 87 3.44 -15.13 -6.37
C VAL A 87 3.05 -13.67 -6.32
N GLN A 88 3.46 -12.90 -7.33
CA GLN A 88 3.03 -11.52 -7.52
C GLN A 88 2.03 -11.46 -8.68
N PHE A 89 0.89 -10.82 -8.42
CA PHE A 89 -0.17 -10.58 -9.39
C PHE A 89 -0.39 -9.09 -9.58
N ALA A 90 -0.95 -8.74 -10.73
CA ALA A 90 -1.54 -7.43 -10.99
C ALA A 90 -2.99 -7.61 -11.46
N ILE A 91 -3.91 -6.81 -10.92
CA ILE A 91 -5.34 -6.89 -11.21
C ILE A 91 -5.78 -5.57 -11.83
N GLU A 92 -6.09 -5.59 -13.12
CA GLU A 92 -6.72 -4.44 -13.78
C GLU A 92 -8.22 -4.44 -13.50
N GLU A 93 -8.76 -3.24 -13.23
CA GLU A 93 -10.16 -3.01 -12.92
C GLU A 93 -10.71 -3.96 -11.83
N PRO A 94 -10.08 -4.01 -10.63
CA PRO A 94 -10.39 -5.00 -9.59
C PRO A 94 -11.83 -4.95 -9.06
N HIS A 95 -12.58 -3.89 -9.37
CA HIS A 95 -13.97 -3.71 -8.96
C HIS A 95 -14.96 -3.73 -10.14
N SER A 96 -14.51 -4.08 -11.35
CA SER A 96 -15.40 -4.29 -12.49
C SER A 96 -16.10 -5.65 -12.40
N ALA A 97 -17.07 -5.88 -13.28
CA ALA A 97 -17.72 -7.18 -13.40
C ALA A 97 -16.77 -8.28 -13.95
N GLU A 98 -15.69 -7.88 -14.63
CA GLU A 98 -14.73 -8.77 -15.28
C GLU A 98 -13.27 -8.31 -15.00
N PRO A 99 -12.79 -8.46 -13.76
CA PRO A 99 -11.43 -8.07 -13.41
C PRO A 99 -10.41 -8.95 -14.16
N ARG A 100 -9.31 -8.34 -14.63
CA ARG A 100 -8.25 -9.08 -15.34
C ARG A 100 -7.07 -9.32 -14.40
N ILE A 101 -6.83 -10.59 -14.06
CA ILE A 101 -5.72 -11.02 -13.22
C ILE A 101 -4.53 -11.42 -14.11
N PHE A 102 -3.39 -10.77 -13.91
CA PHE A 102 -2.11 -11.07 -14.55
C PHE A 102 -1.14 -11.62 -13.52
N VAL A 103 -0.35 -12.62 -13.91
CA VAL A 103 0.80 -13.09 -13.12
C VAL A 103 2.02 -12.25 -13.52
N LEU A 104 2.64 -11.59 -12.55
CA LEU A 104 3.87 -10.83 -12.77
C LEU A 104 5.08 -11.74 -12.69
N GLU A 105 5.26 -12.41 -11.55
CA GLU A 105 6.35 -13.36 -11.33
C GLU A 105 6.00 -14.40 -10.27
N VAL A 106 6.72 -15.52 -10.28
CA VAL A 106 6.69 -16.54 -9.23
C VAL A 106 8.09 -16.70 -8.66
N ASN A 107 8.21 -16.57 -7.35
CA ASN A 107 9.42 -16.75 -6.59
C ASN A 107 9.33 -18.06 -5.81
N PRO A 108 9.91 -19.19 -6.27
CA PRO A 108 9.88 -20.48 -5.57
C PRO A 108 10.88 -20.52 -4.40
N ARG A 109 10.78 -19.53 -3.51
CA ARG A 109 11.64 -19.30 -2.35
C ARG A 109 10.87 -18.46 -1.32
N ALA A 110 11.48 -18.28 -0.15
CA ALA A 110 10.99 -17.29 0.81
C ALA A 110 11.03 -15.87 0.22
N SER A 111 9.93 -15.15 0.41
CA SER A 111 9.78 -13.72 0.14
C SER A 111 10.18 -12.89 1.36
N ARG A 112 10.35 -11.58 1.14
CA ARG A 112 10.53 -10.62 2.23
C ARG A 112 9.25 -10.43 3.08
N THR A 113 8.08 -10.79 2.54
CA THR A 113 6.78 -10.69 3.22
C THR A 113 6.52 -11.86 4.17
N ALA A 114 7.26 -12.97 4.06
CA ALA A 114 7.05 -14.15 4.90
C ALA A 114 7.08 -13.86 6.43
N PRO A 115 7.97 -13.01 6.98
CA PRO A 115 7.92 -12.62 8.38
C PRO A 115 6.64 -11.85 8.75
N PHE A 116 6.20 -10.91 7.90
CA PHE A 116 4.94 -10.17 8.09
C PHE A 116 3.75 -11.13 8.10
N VAL A 117 3.64 -12.02 7.11
CA VAL A 117 2.58 -13.05 7.04
C VAL A 117 2.59 -13.94 8.28
N ALA A 118 3.77 -14.41 8.70
CA ALA A 118 3.91 -15.24 9.91
C ALA A 118 3.40 -14.53 11.17
N LYS A 119 3.63 -13.21 11.29
CA LYS A 119 3.16 -12.42 12.42
C LYS A 119 1.67 -12.14 12.37
N THR A 120 1.11 -11.91 11.19
CA THR A 120 -0.33 -11.73 10.99
C THR A 120 -1.08 -13.00 11.38
N ILE A 121 -0.68 -14.16 10.87
CA ILE A 121 -1.43 -15.41 11.11
C ILE A 121 -1.03 -16.14 12.41
N GLY A 122 -0.01 -15.66 13.12
CA GLY A 122 0.50 -16.31 14.33
C GLY A 122 1.21 -17.65 14.10
N GLN A 123 1.53 -18.01 12.85
CA GLN A 123 2.14 -19.31 12.51
C GLN A 123 3.60 -19.15 12.04
N PRO A 124 4.53 -20.02 12.47
CA PRO A 124 5.94 -19.92 12.11
C PRO A 124 6.21 -20.52 10.70
N ILE A 125 5.65 -19.92 9.64
CA ILE A 125 5.66 -20.48 8.28
C ILE A 125 7.06 -20.80 7.75
N ALA A 126 8.08 -20.00 8.09
CA ALA A 126 9.46 -20.27 7.70
C ALA A 126 10.03 -21.53 8.37
N ALA A 127 9.72 -21.74 9.66
CA ALA A 127 10.15 -22.94 10.38
C ALA A 127 9.42 -24.18 9.86
N ILE A 128 8.14 -24.04 9.51
CA ILE A 128 7.35 -25.10 8.86
C ILE A 128 7.96 -25.45 7.51
N ALA A 129 8.24 -24.45 6.66
CA ALA A 129 8.87 -24.63 5.36
C ALA A 129 10.19 -25.38 5.45
N ALA A 130 11.04 -25.02 6.42
CA ALA A 130 12.32 -25.70 6.65
C ALA A 130 12.13 -27.20 6.97
N LYS A 131 11.15 -27.53 7.81
CA LYS A 131 10.81 -28.92 8.13
C LYS A 131 10.22 -29.66 6.93
N VAL A 132 9.41 -28.99 6.11
CA VAL A 132 8.87 -29.54 4.86
C VAL A 132 9.99 -29.87 3.87
N MET A 133 10.94 -28.95 3.69
CA MET A 133 12.14 -29.20 2.88
C MET A 133 12.98 -30.37 3.42
N ALA A 134 12.96 -30.60 4.74
CA ALA A 134 13.60 -31.75 5.39
C ALA A 134 12.76 -33.06 5.33
N GLY A 135 11.58 -33.05 4.70
CA GLY A 135 10.76 -34.24 4.46
C GLY A 135 9.58 -34.43 5.41
N VAL A 136 9.32 -33.49 6.33
CA VAL A 136 8.11 -33.53 7.17
C VAL A 136 6.88 -33.15 6.33
N PRO A 137 5.81 -33.97 6.27
CA PRO A 137 4.62 -33.63 5.49
C PRO A 137 3.94 -32.35 5.99
N LEU A 138 3.53 -31.46 5.09
CA LEU A 138 2.88 -30.18 5.42
C LEU A 138 1.58 -30.39 6.22
N LYS A 139 0.82 -31.44 5.89
CA LYS A 139 -0.40 -31.83 6.61
C LYS A 139 -0.20 -32.12 8.10
N SER A 140 1.03 -32.45 8.53
CA SER A 140 1.33 -32.74 9.94
C SER A 140 1.30 -31.50 10.84
N PHE A 141 1.33 -30.29 10.25
CA PHE A 141 1.30 -29.03 10.99
C PHE A 141 -0.11 -28.52 11.28
N GLY A 142 -1.17 -29.18 10.77
CA GLY A 142 -2.56 -28.83 11.09
C GLY A 142 -2.98 -27.43 10.64
N LEU A 143 -2.32 -26.87 9.62
CA LEU A 143 -2.60 -25.53 9.09
C LEU A 143 -4.03 -25.45 8.54
N LYS A 144 -4.73 -24.37 8.89
CA LYS A 144 -6.10 -24.10 8.46
C LYS A 144 -6.20 -22.67 7.94
N ASP A 145 -7.00 -22.49 6.89
CA ASP A 145 -7.39 -21.18 6.38
C ASP A 145 -8.55 -20.67 7.24
N VAL A 146 -8.24 -19.86 8.25
CA VAL A 146 -9.23 -19.30 9.18
C VAL A 146 -9.42 -17.82 8.85
N PRO A 147 -10.67 -17.31 8.76
CA PRO A 147 -10.92 -15.89 8.59
C PRO A 147 -10.29 -15.06 9.71
N TYR A 148 -9.65 -13.96 9.34
CA TYR A 148 -9.05 -13.03 10.29
C TYR A 148 -10.12 -12.13 10.91
N ASP A 149 -10.06 -11.94 12.23
CA ASP A 149 -10.78 -10.89 12.95
C ASP A 149 -9.99 -9.58 13.01
N HIS A 150 -8.82 -9.54 12.36
CA HIS A 150 -7.89 -8.43 12.37
C HIS A 150 -7.27 -8.14 11.00
N ILE A 151 -6.72 -6.92 10.88
CA ILE A 151 -5.94 -6.45 9.74
C ILE A 151 -4.54 -6.09 10.21
N ALA A 152 -3.57 -6.55 9.41
CA ALA A 152 -2.20 -6.11 9.45
C ALA A 152 -1.91 -5.23 8.23
N VAL A 153 -1.30 -4.07 8.46
CA VAL A 153 -0.78 -3.19 7.40
C VAL A 153 0.73 -3.10 7.54
N LYS A 154 1.46 -3.48 6.48
CA LYS A 154 2.90 -3.25 6.33
C LYS A 154 3.11 -1.86 5.72
N GLU A 155 4.06 -1.10 6.22
CA GLU A 155 4.52 0.16 5.62
C GLU A 155 6.05 0.16 5.48
N ALA A 156 6.55 0.74 4.40
CA ALA A 156 7.97 0.83 4.08
C ALA A 156 8.64 2.03 4.76
N VAL A 157 9.88 1.85 5.21
CA VAL A 157 10.71 2.88 5.85
C VAL A 157 11.84 3.30 4.93
N PHE A 158 11.82 4.58 4.55
CA PHE A 158 12.72 5.15 3.55
C PHE A 158 13.89 5.94 4.16
N PRO A 159 15.10 5.84 3.59
CA PRO A 159 16.26 6.58 4.07
C PRO A 159 16.38 7.98 3.43
N PHE A 160 15.37 8.50 2.72
CA PHE A 160 15.46 9.72 1.91
C PHE A 160 16.01 10.93 2.66
N ALA A 161 15.65 11.09 3.94
CA ALA A 161 16.14 12.19 4.79
C ALA A 161 17.67 12.17 4.99
N ARG A 162 18.33 11.03 4.79
CA ARG A 162 19.78 10.85 4.93
C ARG A 162 20.56 11.26 3.68
N PHE A 163 19.89 11.42 2.54
CA PHE A 163 20.55 11.68 1.25
C PHE A 163 20.13 13.04 0.68
N ALA A 164 21.08 13.97 0.62
CA ALA A 164 20.88 15.26 -0.02
C ALA A 164 20.73 15.09 -1.54
N GLY A 165 19.75 15.76 -2.14
CA GLY A 165 19.53 15.74 -3.60
C GLY A 165 18.78 14.53 -4.15
N VAL A 166 18.44 13.54 -3.31
CA VAL A 166 17.59 12.42 -3.74
C VAL A 166 16.13 12.84 -3.74
N ASP A 167 15.43 12.40 -4.79
CA ASP A 167 13.99 12.58 -4.96
C ASP A 167 13.21 11.47 -4.26
N THR A 168 12.10 11.81 -3.62
CA THR A 168 11.26 10.87 -2.83
C THR A 168 10.22 10.15 -3.67
N ILE A 169 10.42 10.10 -4.99
CA ILE A 169 9.51 9.41 -5.88
C ILE A 169 9.66 7.90 -5.75
N LEU A 170 8.52 7.22 -5.65
CA LEU A 170 8.40 5.78 -5.74
C LEU A 170 8.39 5.34 -7.21
N GLY A 171 8.89 4.13 -7.47
CA GLY A 171 8.94 3.59 -8.83
C GLY A 171 9.24 2.10 -8.82
N PRO A 172 9.63 1.52 -9.97
CA PRO A 172 9.79 0.07 -10.11
C PRO A 172 11.07 -0.48 -9.46
N GLU A 173 11.92 0.38 -8.89
CA GLU A 173 13.12 -0.01 -8.16
C GLU A 173 12.91 0.24 -6.66
N MET A 174 13.19 -0.76 -5.83
CA MET A 174 13.12 -0.67 -4.37
C MET A 174 14.16 0.30 -3.79
N ARG A 175 13.73 1.17 -2.87
CA ARG A 175 14.60 2.14 -2.16
C ARG A 175 14.44 2.13 -0.65
N SER A 176 13.41 1.46 -0.13
CA SER A 176 13.19 1.29 1.31
C SER A 176 14.29 0.43 1.95
N THR A 177 14.51 0.65 3.25
CA THR A 177 15.56 -0.03 4.03
C THR A 177 15.02 -0.88 5.18
N GLY A 178 13.74 -0.74 5.47
CA GLY A 178 13.05 -1.47 6.51
C GLY A 178 11.55 -1.34 6.35
N GLU A 179 10.82 -1.96 7.25
CA GLU A 179 9.36 -1.99 7.26
C GLU A 179 8.84 -1.97 8.69
N VAL A 180 7.59 -1.55 8.84
CA VAL A 180 6.85 -1.52 10.10
C VAL A 180 5.49 -2.17 9.89
N MET A 181 4.88 -2.63 10.98
CA MET A 181 3.59 -3.29 10.97
C MET A 181 2.61 -2.55 11.88
N GLY A 182 1.46 -2.15 11.34
CA GLY A 182 0.30 -1.73 12.10
C GLY A 182 -0.72 -2.86 12.18
N LEU A 183 -1.20 -3.18 13.39
CA LEU A 183 -2.21 -4.21 13.63
C LEU A 183 -3.42 -3.60 14.31
N ASP A 184 -4.61 -3.96 13.85
CA ASP A 184 -5.88 -3.63 14.50
C ASP A 184 -6.93 -4.70 14.20
N TRP A 185 -8.00 -4.74 14.99
CA TRP A 185 -9.06 -5.75 14.89
C TRP A 185 -10.43 -5.12 14.67
N LYS A 186 -11.34 -5.92 14.13
CA LYS A 186 -12.73 -5.52 14.00
C LYS A 186 -13.38 -5.42 15.38
N ARG A 187 -13.95 -4.27 15.70
CA ARG A 187 -14.68 -4.07 16.95
C ARG A 187 -16.12 -4.53 16.85
N ASP A 188 -16.70 -4.83 18.00
CA ASP A 188 -18.12 -5.12 18.12
C ASP A 188 -18.96 -3.96 17.57
N GLY A 189 -19.89 -4.26 16.68
CA GLY A 189 -20.76 -3.28 16.03
C GLY A 189 -20.23 -2.71 14.71
N GLU A 190 -18.96 -2.97 14.35
CA GLU A 190 -18.46 -2.62 13.02
C GLU A 190 -19.05 -3.55 11.96
N ALA A 191 -19.50 -2.99 10.83
CA ALA A 191 -20.11 -3.76 9.76
C ALA A 191 -19.07 -4.67 9.08
N ASP A 192 -17.88 -4.14 8.83
CA ASP A 192 -16.80 -4.78 8.09
C ASP A 192 -15.43 -4.47 8.72
N MET A 193 -14.35 -4.78 8.01
CA MET A 193 -12.97 -4.55 8.46
C MET A 193 -12.44 -3.14 8.12
N ALA A 194 -13.21 -2.28 7.44
CA ALA A 194 -12.70 -0.99 6.96
C ALA A 194 -12.26 -0.05 8.11
N PRO A 195 -12.97 0.02 9.25
CA PRO A 195 -12.48 0.78 10.39
C PRO A 195 -11.16 0.21 10.95
N ALA A 196 -11.05 -1.12 11.04
CA ALA A 196 -9.82 -1.79 11.47
C ALA A 196 -8.65 -1.51 10.52
N PHE A 197 -8.90 -1.51 9.20
CA PHE A 197 -7.91 -1.10 8.20
C PHE A 197 -7.42 0.32 8.43
N ALA A 198 -8.33 1.29 8.60
CA ALA A 198 -7.97 2.69 8.83
C ALA A 198 -7.08 2.86 10.08
N ARG A 199 -7.39 2.14 11.16
CA ARG A 199 -6.57 2.15 12.39
C ARG A 199 -5.23 1.44 12.22
N ALA A 200 -5.20 0.28 11.55
CA ALA A 200 -3.97 -0.44 11.26
C ALA A 200 -3.04 0.40 10.36
N PHE A 201 -3.59 1.09 9.36
CA PHE A 201 -2.85 2.04 8.53
C PHE A 201 -2.34 3.23 9.35
N ALA A 202 -3.16 3.83 10.21
CA ALA A 202 -2.71 4.90 11.12
C ALA A 202 -1.52 4.45 11.98
N LYS A 203 -1.58 3.23 12.54
CA LYS A 203 -0.51 2.64 13.34
C LYS A 203 0.76 2.38 12.50
N SER A 204 0.62 1.92 11.26
CA SER A 204 1.78 1.70 10.37
C SER A 204 2.47 3.03 10.03
N GLN A 205 1.70 4.10 9.77
CA GLN A 205 2.26 5.44 9.55
C GLN A 205 3.06 5.93 10.77
N ILE A 206 2.48 5.83 11.98
CA ILE A 206 3.14 6.21 13.23
C ILE A 206 4.41 5.38 13.43
N GLY A 207 4.34 4.07 13.21
CA GLY A 207 5.49 3.17 13.28
C GLY A 207 6.60 3.55 12.32
N GLY A 208 6.25 4.01 11.12
CA GLY A 208 7.17 4.46 10.07
C GLY A 208 7.78 5.84 10.33
N GLY A 209 7.36 6.52 11.41
CA GLY A 209 7.82 7.85 11.77
C GLY A 209 7.01 9.00 11.13
N THR A 210 5.88 8.67 10.48
CA THR A 210 4.96 9.64 9.88
C THR A 210 3.82 9.93 10.85
N THR A 211 3.68 11.18 11.29
CA THR A 211 2.53 11.61 12.09
C THR A 211 1.48 12.26 11.18
N LEU A 212 0.36 11.57 11.00
CA LEU A 212 -0.78 12.12 10.26
C LEU A 212 -1.40 13.31 11.02
N PRO A 213 -1.67 14.45 10.35
CA PRO A 213 -2.31 15.58 10.99
C PRO A 213 -3.79 15.28 11.27
N VAL A 214 -4.32 15.83 12.38
CA VAL A 214 -5.75 15.72 12.75
C VAL A 214 -6.56 16.99 12.46
N LYS A 215 -5.91 18.03 11.96
CA LYS A 215 -6.51 19.31 11.57
C LYS A 215 -5.57 20.07 10.63
N GLY A 216 -6.11 21.09 9.96
CA GLY A 216 -5.34 22.03 9.15
C GLY A 216 -5.74 21.97 7.69
N CYS A 217 -4.76 22.11 6.80
CA CYS A 217 -4.99 22.15 5.37
C CYS A 217 -4.30 21.00 4.64
N ALA A 218 -5.01 20.35 3.73
CA ALA A 218 -4.45 19.40 2.79
C ALA A 218 -4.26 20.06 1.41
N PHE A 219 -3.13 19.79 0.78
CA PHE A 219 -2.86 20.19 -0.61
C PHE A 219 -3.07 19.01 -1.55
N VAL A 220 -3.78 19.23 -2.65
CA VAL A 220 -4.16 18.18 -3.62
C VAL A 220 -3.81 18.63 -5.04
N SER A 221 -2.98 17.85 -5.72
CA SER A 221 -2.62 18.07 -7.12
C SER A 221 -2.37 16.73 -7.81
N VAL A 222 -3.29 16.28 -8.65
CA VAL A 222 -3.26 14.94 -9.24
C VAL A 222 -3.24 14.98 -10.76
N LYS A 223 -2.70 13.94 -11.40
CA LYS A 223 -2.81 13.72 -12.85
C LYS A 223 -4.27 13.54 -13.27
N ASP A 224 -4.59 13.77 -14.55
CA ASP A 224 -5.97 13.80 -15.01
C ASP A 224 -6.71 12.48 -14.79
N GLY A 225 -6.05 11.34 -15.01
CA GLY A 225 -6.63 10.00 -14.80
C GLY A 225 -6.98 9.69 -13.35
N ASP A 226 -6.40 10.42 -12.39
CA ASP A 226 -6.59 10.22 -10.95
C ASP A 226 -7.68 11.09 -10.35
N LYS A 227 -8.16 12.09 -11.10
CA LYS A 227 -9.17 13.04 -10.64
C LYS A 227 -10.45 12.37 -10.12
N PRO A 228 -11.03 11.35 -10.76
CA PRO A 228 -12.21 10.69 -10.21
C PRO A 228 -11.95 9.97 -8.87
N PHE A 229 -10.71 9.52 -8.64
CA PHE A 229 -10.34 8.64 -7.53
C PHE A 229 -9.88 9.43 -6.30
N ILE A 230 -9.47 10.68 -6.47
CA ILE A 230 -9.10 11.55 -5.33
C ILE A 230 -10.32 12.17 -4.64
N VAL A 231 -11.51 12.15 -5.28
CA VAL A 231 -12.74 12.78 -4.77
C VAL A 231 -13.10 12.28 -3.38
N GLU A 232 -13.03 10.97 -3.16
CA GLU A 232 -13.44 10.37 -1.88
C GLU A 232 -12.50 10.74 -0.73
N ALA A 233 -11.18 10.77 -1.00
CA ALA A 233 -10.20 11.23 -0.02
C ALA A 233 -10.43 12.69 0.36
N VAL A 234 -10.76 13.55 -0.61
CA VAL A 234 -11.07 14.97 -0.36
C VAL A 234 -12.36 15.14 0.43
N LYS A 235 -13.42 14.39 0.11
CA LYS A 235 -14.68 14.39 0.88
C LYS A 235 -14.45 13.97 2.32
N THR A 236 -13.68 12.90 2.52
CA THR A 236 -13.33 12.39 3.84
C THR A 236 -12.61 13.47 4.65
N LEU A 237 -11.58 14.12 4.08
CA LEU A 237 -10.87 15.20 4.77
C LEU A 237 -11.74 16.42 5.08
N LEU A 238 -12.63 16.82 4.17
CA LEU A 238 -13.58 17.92 4.40
C LEU A 238 -14.55 17.59 5.53
N ALA A 239 -15.06 16.35 5.60
CA ALA A 239 -15.88 15.87 6.70
C ALA A 239 -15.12 15.90 8.04
N GLU A 240 -13.81 15.63 7.99
CA GLU A 240 -12.92 15.78 9.15
C GLU A 240 -12.51 17.24 9.46
N GLY A 241 -13.05 18.23 8.73
CA GLY A 241 -12.83 19.64 9.00
C GLY A 241 -11.51 20.20 8.48
N PHE A 242 -10.84 19.52 7.53
CA PHE A 242 -9.70 20.10 6.82
C PHE A 242 -10.15 21.14 5.81
N SER A 243 -9.35 22.19 5.62
CA SER A 243 -9.40 22.99 4.41
C SER A 243 -8.62 22.31 3.29
N ILE A 244 -9.01 22.51 2.04
CA ILE A 244 -8.34 21.90 0.89
C ILE A 244 -7.80 22.99 -0.02
N LEU A 245 -6.54 22.86 -0.44
CA LEU A 245 -5.93 23.68 -1.49
C LEU A 245 -5.59 22.81 -2.70
N ALA A 246 -5.88 23.28 -3.91
CA ALA A 246 -5.56 22.54 -5.12
C ALA A 246 -5.03 23.44 -6.25
N THR A 247 -4.23 22.85 -7.14
CA THR A 247 -3.75 23.52 -8.36
C THR A 247 -4.82 23.55 -9.44
N GLY A 248 -4.79 24.54 -10.33
CA GLY A 248 -5.77 24.81 -11.40
C GLY A 248 -6.62 23.61 -11.87
N GLY A 249 -6.03 22.67 -12.62
CA GLY A 249 -6.79 21.54 -13.18
C GLY A 249 -7.46 20.62 -12.15
N THR A 250 -6.85 20.43 -10.98
CA THR A 250 -7.43 19.66 -9.87
C THR A 250 -8.50 20.47 -9.14
N HIS A 251 -8.26 21.77 -8.93
CA HIS A 251 -9.23 22.68 -8.32
C HIS A 251 -10.52 22.75 -9.13
N THR A 252 -10.43 22.99 -10.44
CA THR A 252 -11.62 23.06 -11.32
C THR A 252 -12.46 21.79 -11.21
N TYR A 253 -11.82 20.62 -11.34
CA TYR A 253 -12.52 19.34 -11.26
C TYR A 253 -13.22 19.12 -9.92
N LEU A 254 -12.54 19.38 -8.79
CA LEU A 254 -13.13 19.17 -7.46
C LEU A 254 -14.27 20.15 -7.16
N THR A 255 -14.17 21.40 -7.63
CA THR A 255 -15.24 22.39 -7.51
C THR A 255 -16.46 22.01 -8.36
N GLU A 256 -16.26 21.44 -9.55
CA GLU A 256 -17.34 20.87 -10.39
C GLU A 256 -18.06 19.69 -9.69
N GLN A 257 -17.36 18.96 -8.81
CA GLN A 257 -17.97 17.94 -7.94
C GLN A 257 -18.69 18.54 -6.71
N GLY A 258 -18.76 19.87 -6.61
CA GLY A 258 -19.43 20.59 -5.51
C GLY A 258 -18.61 20.67 -4.21
N LEU A 259 -17.30 20.43 -4.27
CA LEU A 259 -16.44 20.47 -3.08
C LEU A 259 -15.87 21.86 -2.84
N ALA A 260 -15.78 22.26 -1.58
CA ALA A 260 -15.20 23.54 -1.18
C ALA A 260 -13.66 23.45 -1.18
N VAL A 261 -13.04 23.88 -2.26
CA VAL A 261 -11.59 23.80 -2.47
C VAL A 261 -11.02 25.18 -2.79
N GLY A 262 -9.96 25.57 -2.09
CA GLY A 262 -9.21 26.80 -2.39
C GLY A 262 -8.20 26.58 -3.53
N HIS A 263 -7.95 27.62 -4.31
CA HIS A 263 -6.98 27.58 -5.40
C HIS A 263 -5.57 27.99 -4.93
N VAL A 264 -4.53 27.28 -5.35
CA VAL A 264 -3.13 27.66 -5.13
C VAL A 264 -2.30 27.49 -6.41
N LYS A 265 -1.36 28.43 -6.61
CA LYS A 265 -0.46 28.42 -7.76
C LYS A 265 0.61 27.32 -7.64
N LYS A 266 0.98 26.72 -8.78
CA LYS A 266 2.23 25.98 -8.92
C LYS A 266 3.43 26.91 -8.79
N VAL A 267 4.61 26.36 -8.55
CA VAL A 267 5.86 27.14 -8.44
C VAL A 267 6.13 27.96 -9.70
N LEU A 268 5.85 27.41 -10.87
CA LEU A 268 6.04 28.07 -12.18
C LEU A 268 5.00 29.16 -12.48
N GLU A 269 3.88 29.19 -11.75
CA GLU A 269 2.76 30.13 -11.98
C GLU A 269 2.92 31.45 -11.20
N GLY A 270 4.00 31.60 -10.44
CA GLY A 270 4.33 32.83 -9.69
C GLY A 270 4.11 32.70 -8.18
N ARG A 271 4.06 33.84 -7.46
CA ARG A 271 3.93 33.87 -5.98
C ARG A 271 2.61 34.52 -5.51
N PRO A 272 2.11 34.20 -4.30
CA PRO A 272 2.52 33.04 -3.49
C PRO A 272 2.12 31.72 -4.16
N ASN A 273 2.99 30.71 -4.08
CA ASN A 273 2.73 29.35 -4.60
C ASN A 273 2.62 28.31 -3.48
N ILE A 274 2.37 27.06 -3.86
CA ILE A 274 2.25 25.94 -2.93
C ILE A 274 3.49 25.76 -2.04
N VAL A 275 4.71 25.92 -2.56
CA VAL A 275 5.93 25.80 -1.74
C VAL A 275 6.02 26.91 -0.71
N ASP A 276 5.58 28.13 -1.06
CA ASP A 276 5.46 29.24 -0.10
C ASP A 276 4.43 28.92 0.99
N ALA A 277 3.26 28.39 0.61
CA ALA A 277 2.21 27.99 1.54
C ALA A 277 2.67 26.89 2.52
N MET A 278 3.38 25.87 2.01
CA MET A 278 3.99 24.82 2.85
C MET A 278 4.98 25.42 3.85
N LYS A 279 5.94 26.23 3.38
CA LYS A 279 6.97 26.85 4.24
C LYS A 279 6.39 27.76 5.32
N ASN A 280 5.27 28.41 5.03
CA ASN A 280 4.57 29.28 5.98
C ASN A 280 3.65 28.50 6.95
N GLY A 281 3.65 27.17 6.92
CA GLY A 281 2.80 26.33 7.77
C GLY A 281 1.33 26.33 7.37
N GLY A 282 1.02 26.74 6.14
CA GLY A 282 -0.35 26.76 5.60
C GLY A 282 -0.83 25.41 5.05
N VAL A 283 0.01 24.37 5.05
CA VAL A 283 -0.31 23.01 4.58
C VAL A 283 0.30 21.99 5.54
N GLN A 284 -0.46 20.95 5.88
CA GLN A 284 -0.06 19.88 6.82
C GLN A 284 -0.04 18.49 6.15
N LEU A 285 -0.72 18.33 5.01
CA LEU A 285 -0.86 17.06 4.30
C LEU A 285 -0.75 17.33 2.80
N VAL A 286 -0.06 16.46 2.07
CA VAL A 286 0.10 16.58 0.62
C VAL A 286 -0.33 15.31 -0.09
N PHE A 287 -1.26 15.44 -1.03
CA PHE A 287 -1.60 14.44 -2.03
C PHE A 287 -1.15 14.92 -3.40
N ASN A 288 -0.14 14.27 -3.98
CA ASN A 288 0.36 14.65 -5.29
C ASN A 288 0.73 13.46 -6.16
N THR A 289 -0.07 13.23 -7.20
CA THR A 289 0.25 12.26 -8.24
C THR A 289 0.74 12.97 -9.49
N THR A 290 1.67 12.35 -10.22
CA THR A 290 2.37 12.97 -11.34
C THR A 290 2.61 11.97 -12.45
N GLU A 291 2.56 12.45 -13.70
CA GLU A 291 2.80 11.64 -14.89
C GLU A 291 3.74 12.37 -15.85
N GLY A 292 4.71 11.64 -16.41
CA GLY A 292 5.65 12.17 -17.38
C GLY A 292 6.85 12.91 -16.77
N LYS A 293 7.99 12.86 -17.46
CA LYS A 293 9.29 13.35 -16.97
C LYS A 293 9.27 14.84 -16.59
N GLN A 294 8.56 15.68 -17.35
CA GLN A 294 8.53 17.11 -17.07
C GLN A 294 7.76 17.41 -15.78
N ALA A 295 6.59 16.80 -15.59
CA ALA A 295 5.80 16.99 -14.37
C ALA A 295 6.56 16.52 -13.13
N LEU A 296 7.37 15.46 -13.26
CA LEU A 296 8.26 14.99 -12.19
C LEU A 296 9.30 16.03 -11.79
N LEU A 297 9.97 16.65 -12.76
CA LEU A 297 10.95 17.71 -12.49
C LEU A 297 10.29 18.93 -11.85
N ASP A 298 9.13 19.35 -12.36
CA ASP A 298 8.42 20.53 -11.88
C ASP A 298 7.93 20.38 -10.43
N SER A 299 7.63 19.15 -10.01
CA SER A 299 7.15 18.80 -8.67
C SER A 299 8.26 18.41 -7.69
N PHE A 300 9.53 18.34 -8.14
CA PHE A 300 10.67 18.00 -7.28
C PHE A 300 10.78 18.91 -6.05
N SER A 301 10.64 20.22 -6.24
CA SER A 301 10.71 21.20 -5.15
C SER A 301 9.63 20.99 -4.09
N LEU A 302 8.46 20.49 -4.50
CA LEU A 302 7.32 20.21 -3.64
C LEU A 302 7.60 18.97 -2.77
N ARG A 303 8.00 17.85 -3.40
CA ARG A 303 8.44 16.63 -2.71
C ARG A 303 9.55 16.90 -1.72
N ARG A 304 10.58 17.63 -2.15
CA ARG A 304 11.71 17.98 -1.29
C ARG A 304 11.27 18.84 -0.10
N THR A 305 10.39 19.82 -0.31
CA THR A 305 9.88 20.66 0.77
C THR A 305 9.09 19.83 1.79
N ALA A 306 8.22 18.93 1.33
CA ALA A 306 7.46 18.04 2.21
C ALA A 306 8.38 17.16 3.06
N LEU A 307 9.38 16.51 2.44
CA LEU A 307 10.37 15.70 3.14
C LEU A 307 11.10 16.50 4.22
N MET A 308 11.62 17.69 3.87
CA MET A 308 12.40 18.52 4.80
C MET A 308 11.55 19.05 5.95
N MET A 309 10.26 19.28 5.73
CA MET A 309 9.31 19.73 6.75
C MET A 309 8.62 18.59 7.49
N LYS A 310 8.96 17.33 7.18
CA LYS A 310 8.32 16.12 7.72
C LYS A 310 6.79 16.12 7.54
N MET A 311 6.31 16.68 6.43
CA MET A 311 4.90 16.66 6.08
C MET A 311 4.55 15.30 5.44
N PRO A 312 3.48 14.62 5.89
CA PRO A 312 2.99 13.44 5.20
C PRO A 312 2.67 13.75 3.74
N TYR A 313 3.17 12.89 2.86
CA TYR A 313 3.12 13.07 1.42
C TYR A 313 2.76 11.76 0.75
N TYR A 314 1.65 11.74 0.01
CA TYR A 314 1.17 10.56 -0.69
C TYR A 314 1.22 10.79 -2.20
N THR A 315 1.87 9.86 -2.91
CA THR A 315 2.09 9.89 -4.37
C THR A 315 1.04 9.13 -5.17
N THR A 316 0.08 8.47 -4.50
CA THR A 316 -0.98 7.66 -5.11
C THR A 316 -2.34 8.06 -4.54
N THR A 317 -3.40 7.85 -5.30
CA THR A 317 -4.78 8.14 -4.85
C THR A 317 -5.25 7.15 -3.79
N ALA A 318 -4.86 5.88 -3.89
CA ALA A 318 -5.16 4.86 -2.90
C ALA A 318 -4.48 5.15 -1.54
N GLY A 319 -3.19 5.53 -1.55
CA GLY A 319 -2.50 5.99 -0.35
C GLY A 319 -3.12 7.26 0.25
N ALA A 320 -3.58 8.19 -0.60
CA ALA A 320 -4.30 9.38 -0.15
C ALA A 320 -5.64 9.04 0.54
N LEU A 321 -6.40 8.08 0.01
CA LEU A 321 -7.65 7.63 0.63
C LEU A 321 -7.39 6.92 1.96
N ALA A 322 -6.43 6.00 2.01
CA ALA A 322 -6.03 5.31 3.24
C ALA A 322 -5.60 6.31 4.33
N ALA A 323 -4.81 7.33 3.95
CA ALA A 323 -4.42 8.40 4.86
C ALA A 323 -5.60 9.24 5.36
N ALA A 324 -6.55 9.59 4.50
CA ALA A 324 -7.74 10.34 4.90
C ALA A 324 -8.61 9.56 5.88
N GLN A 325 -8.82 8.26 5.65
CA GLN A 325 -9.56 7.38 6.55
C GLN A 325 -8.84 7.21 7.90
N ALA A 326 -7.52 7.01 7.86
CA ALA A 326 -6.70 6.92 9.06
C ALA A 326 -6.74 8.20 9.92
N ILE A 327 -6.80 9.38 9.30
CA ILE A 327 -6.99 10.66 10.02
C ILE A 327 -8.32 10.67 10.78
N GLY A 328 -9.41 10.22 10.16
CA GLY A 328 -10.71 10.07 10.83
C GLY A 328 -10.63 9.13 12.03
N ALA A 329 -9.99 7.97 11.86
CA ALA A 329 -9.79 6.99 12.94
C ALA A 329 -8.96 7.55 14.11
N ILE A 330 -7.89 8.32 13.83
CA ILE A 330 -7.10 8.99 14.86
C ILE A 330 -7.97 10.01 15.62
N LYS A 331 -8.77 10.81 14.91
CA LYS A 331 -9.64 11.83 15.52
C LYS A 331 -10.74 11.25 16.38
N ALA A 332 -11.26 10.08 16.02
CA ALA A 332 -12.23 9.34 16.81
C ALA A 332 -11.64 8.80 18.13
N GLY A 333 -10.31 8.84 18.30
CA GLY A 333 -9.62 8.38 19.52
C GLY A 333 -9.46 6.86 19.59
N GLU A 334 -9.51 6.19 18.44
CA GLU A 334 -9.65 4.73 18.36
C GLU A 334 -8.31 3.96 18.24
N LEU A 335 -7.18 4.48 18.72
CA LEU A 335 -5.90 3.78 18.60
C LEU A 335 -5.58 2.94 19.84
N ASP A 336 -6.22 1.78 19.95
CA ASP A 336 -5.99 0.83 21.04
C ASP A 336 -4.76 -0.07 20.80
N VAL A 337 -4.25 -0.69 21.85
CA VAL A 337 -3.11 -1.62 21.77
C VAL A 337 -3.51 -3.00 22.28
N ARG A 338 -2.97 -4.04 21.64
CA ARG A 338 -3.15 -5.44 22.02
C ARG A 338 -1.84 -6.20 21.74
N PRO A 339 -1.39 -7.11 22.62
CA PRO A 339 -0.16 -7.87 22.38
C PRO A 339 -0.31 -8.85 21.19
N ILE A 340 0.80 -9.35 20.65
CA ILE A 340 0.72 -10.20 19.44
C ILE A 340 0.07 -11.58 19.71
N GLN A 341 0.24 -12.10 20.92
CA GLN A 341 -0.31 -13.39 21.38
C GLN A 341 -1.83 -13.43 21.31
N ASP A 342 -2.42 -12.25 21.36
CA ASP A 342 -3.85 -12.04 21.43
C ASP A 342 -4.49 -12.08 20.01
N TYR A 343 -3.72 -11.80 18.96
CA TYR A 343 -4.16 -11.93 17.56
C TYR A 343 -4.00 -13.36 17.01
N ALA A 344 -3.13 -14.16 17.63
CA ALA A 344 -2.94 -15.55 17.27
C ALA A 344 -3.98 -16.40 18.01
N HIS A 345 -4.92 -16.98 17.27
CA HIS A 345 -5.83 -17.99 17.80
C HIS A 345 -5.08 -19.33 17.94
N ASP A 346 -5.28 -20.05 19.05
CA ASP A 346 -4.73 -21.40 19.29
C ASP A 346 -5.25 -22.44 18.29
#